data_AF-A0A3A4S0C9-F1
#
_entry.id   AF-A0A3A4S0C9-F1
#
_cell.length_a   1.000
_cell.length_b   1.000
_cell.length_c   1.000
_cell.angle_alpha   90.00
_cell.angle_beta   90.00
_cell.angle_gamma   90.00
#
_symmetry.space_group_name_H-M   'P 1'
#
loop_
_entity.id
_entity.type
_entity.pdbx_description
1 polymer ?
#
loop_
_entity_poly.entity_id
_entity_poly.type
_entity_poly.pdbx_seq_one_letter_code
_entity_poly.pdbx_strand_id
1 'polypeptide(L)'
;MEKQALLKYLEEGLRHILCMNIDPDTQESINAAIAMFIIEDASKYSEQELITNFSTMEKGLTLFIEYLEASLVPDMAAYTIH
;
A
#
# COMPACT_ATOMS: atom_id res chain seq x y z
N MET A 1 19.19 4.89 8.32
CA MET A 1 18.33 5.27 7.19
C MET A 1 17.09 5.87 7.80
N GLU A 2 16.76 7.12 7.53
CA GLU A 2 15.63 7.80 8.20
C GLU A 2 14.29 7.19 7.76
N LYS A 3 13.32 7.08 8.67
CA LYS A 3 11.96 6.53 8.42
C LYS A 3 11.33 7.02 7.12
N GLN A 4 11.46 8.32 6.83
CA GLN A 4 10.91 8.94 5.62
C GLN A 4 11.53 8.36 4.35
N ALA A 5 12.83 8.04 4.37
CA ALA A 5 13.48 7.39 3.24
C ALA A 5 13.00 5.95 3.03
N LEU A 6 12.71 5.22 4.12
CA LEU A 6 12.16 3.86 4.05
C LEU A 6 10.74 3.86 3.46
N LEU A 7 9.88 4.78 3.91
CA LEU A 7 8.53 4.94 3.38
C LEU A 7 8.54 5.31 1.89
N LYS A 8 9.44 6.21 1.49
CA LYS A 8 9.60 6.58 0.09
C LYS A 8 10.09 5.41 -0.76
N TYR A 9 11.06 4.63 -0.27
CA TYR A 9 11.54 3.45 -0.98
C TYR A 9 10.43 2.41 -1.19
N LEU A 10 9.61 2.19 -0.17
CA LEU A 10 8.44 1.32 -0.25
C LEU A 10 7.43 1.82 -1.30
N GLU A 11 7.12 3.12 -1.26
CA GLU A 11 6.22 3.75 -2.21
C GLU A 11 6.71 3.58 -3.66
N GLU A 12 7.97 3.91 -3.93
CA GLU A 12 8.57 3.79 -5.25
C GLU A 12 8.62 2.33 -5.73
N GLY A 13 8.92 1.39 -4.82
CA GLY A 13 8.90 -0.05 -5.11
C GLY A 13 7.51 -0.53 -5.52
N LEU A 14 6.47 -0.19 -4.75
CA LEU A 14 5.10 -0.60 -5.03
C LEU A 14 4.62 -0.03 -6.37
N ARG A 15 4.90 1.25 -6.64
CA ARG A 15 4.58 1.89 -7.92
C ARG A 15 5.29 1.22 -9.08
N HIS A 16 6.57 0.88 -8.92
CA HIS A 16 7.32 0.23 -9.99
C HIS A 16 6.74 -1.12 -10.38
N ILE A 17 6.22 -1.89 -9.42
CA ILE A 17 5.65 -3.22 -9.69
C ILE A 17 4.22 -3.14 -10.17
N LEU A 18 3.39 -2.36 -9.47
CA LEU A 18 1.95 -2.33 -9.70
C LEU A 18 1.56 -1.43 -10.87
N CYS A 19 2.39 -0.47 -11.26
CA CYS A 19 2.06 0.44 -12.37
C CYS A 19 2.80 0.08 -13.67
N MET A 20 3.55 -1.03 -13.71
CA MET A 20 4.26 -1.44 -14.92
C MET A 20 3.27 -2.05 -15.93
N ASN A 21 3.09 -1.38 -17.07
CA ASN A 21 2.21 -1.81 -18.18
C ASN A 21 0.70 -1.81 -17.88
N ILE A 22 0.24 -0.92 -17.01
CA ILE A 22 -1.19 -0.71 -16.75
C ILE A 22 -1.67 0.54 -17.51
N ASP A 23 -2.95 0.58 -17.87
CA ASP A 23 -3.56 1.77 -18.46
C ASP A 23 -3.47 2.99 -17.52
N PRO A 24 -3.42 4.22 -18.05
CA PRO A 24 -3.23 5.43 -17.26
C PRO A 24 -4.29 5.67 -16.17
N ASP A 25 -5.56 5.36 -16.45
CA ASP A 25 -6.67 5.54 -15.51
C ASP A 25 -6.56 4.60 -14.31
N THR A 26 -6.24 3.33 -14.55
CA THR A 26 -6.00 2.34 -13.49
C THR A 26 -4.70 2.64 -12.74
N GLN A 27 -3.67 3.13 -13.45
CA GLN A 27 -2.42 3.58 -12.84
C GLN A 27 -2.63 4.74 -11.87
N GLU A 28 -3.48 5.72 -12.18
CA GLU A 28 -3.82 6.81 -11.27
C GLU A 28 -4.48 6.28 -9.99
N SER A 29 -5.45 5.38 -10.14
CA SER A 29 -6.16 4.75 -9.02
C SER A 29 -5.21 3.96 -8.11
N ILE A 30 -4.30 3.17 -8.68
CA ILE A 30 -3.29 2.41 -7.93
C ILE A 30 -2.32 3.35 -7.23
N ASN A 31 -1.84 4.41 -7.89
CA ASN A 31 -0.94 5.38 -7.26
C ASN A 31 -1.60 6.09 -6.07
N ALA A 32 -2.88 6.44 -6.19
CA ALA A 32 -3.65 7.02 -5.09
C ALA A 32 -3.78 6.04 -3.92
N ALA A 33 -4.09 4.77 -4.20
CA ALA A 33 -4.17 3.73 -3.18
C ALA A 33 -2.82 3.49 -2.46
N ILE A 34 -1.71 3.47 -3.20
CA ILE A 34 -0.37 3.36 -2.61
C ILE A 34 -0.10 4.58 -1.71
N ALA A 35 -0.38 5.81 -2.17
CA ALA A 35 -0.17 7.00 -1.36
C ALA A 35 -0.98 6.96 -0.06
N MET A 36 -2.24 6.52 -0.12
CA MET A 36 -3.08 6.34 1.07
C MET A 36 -2.53 5.26 2.00
N PHE A 37 -2.11 4.10 1.48
CA PHE A 37 -1.44 3.07 2.28
C PHE A 37 -0.21 3.61 3.02
N ILE A 38 0.63 4.40 2.34
CA ILE A 38 1.84 4.97 2.96
C ILE A 38 1.48 5.92 4.11
N ILE A 39 0.49 6.78 3.91
CA ILE A 39 0.08 7.79 4.91
C ILE A 39 -0.69 7.15 6.06
N GLU A 40 -1.67 6.29 5.75
CA GLU A 40 -2.64 5.79 6.71
C GLU A 40 -2.16 4.56 7.46
N ASP A 41 -1.32 3.71 6.86
CA ASP A 41 -0.89 2.47 7.51
C ASP A 41 0.62 2.38 7.66
N ALA A 42 1.38 2.47 6.55
CA ALA A 42 2.83 2.27 6.59
C ALA A 42 3.54 3.29 7.51
N SER A 43 3.01 4.52 7.60
CA SER A 43 3.55 5.57 8.48
C SER A 43 3.45 5.24 9.98
N LYS A 44 2.63 4.27 10.39
CA LYS A 44 2.48 3.86 11.80
C LYS A 44 3.63 2.99 12.28
N TYR A 45 4.25 2.23 11.39
CA TYR A 45 5.37 1.36 11.74
C TYR A 45 6.60 2.18 12.16
N SER A 46 7.38 1.64 13.10
CA SER A 46 8.71 2.13 13.43
C SER A 46 9.71 1.82 12.30
N GLU A 47 10.90 2.42 12.33
CA GLU A 47 11.95 2.13 11.33
C GLU A 47 12.34 0.65 11.30
N GLN A 48 12.45 0.00 12.46
CA GLN A 48 12.79 -1.43 12.53
C GLN A 48 11.68 -2.32 11.98
N GLU A 49 10.42 -1.98 12.27
CA GLU A 49 9.27 -2.67 11.71
C GLU A 49 9.21 -2.47 10.20
N LEU A 50 9.48 -1.27 9.70
CA LEU A 50 9.55 -1.02 8.25
C LEU A 50 10.63 -1.89 7.61
N ILE A 51 11.83 -1.96 8.19
CA ILE A 51 12.91 -2.81 7.68
C ILE A 51 12.53 -4.29 7.70
N THR A 52 11.81 -4.75 8.73
CA THR A 52 11.48 -6.17 8.93
C THR A 52 10.30 -6.62 8.06
N ASN A 53 9.25 -5.80 8.02
CA ASN A 53 8.01 -6.07 7.32
C ASN A 53 8.14 -5.80 5.82
N PHE A 54 9.01 -4.87 5.43
CA PHE A 54 9.32 -4.56 4.03
C PHE A 54 10.74 -4.98 3.64
N SER A 55 11.30 -5.98 4.35
CA SER A 55 12.61 -6.56 4.00
C SER A 55 12.64 -7.19 2.62
N THR A 56 11.47 -7.63 2.15
CA THR A 56 11.26 -8.14 0.80
C THR A 56 10.04 -7.48 0.18
N MET A 57 10.09 -7.37 -1.14
CA MET A 57 9.02 -6.74 -1.90
C MET A 57 7.70 -7.54 -1.84
N GLU A 58 7.77 -8.87 -1.78
CA GLU A 58 6.61 -9.75 -1.65
C GLU A 58 5.82 -9.48 -0.35
N LYS A 59 6.52 -9.25 0.77
CA LYS A 59 5.87 -8.88 2.02
C LYS A 59 5.23 -7.50 1.96
N GLY A 60 5.89 -6.54 1.30
CA GLY A 60 5.32 -5.21 1.07
C GLY A 60 4.05 -5.24 0.24
N LEU A 61 4.02 -6.07 -0.80
CA LEU A 61 2.82 -6.32 -1.59
C LEU A 61 1.71 -6.98 -0.76
N THR A 62 2.06 -7.95 0.08
CA THR A 62 1.10 -8.64 0.95
C THR A 62 0.40 -7.63 1.88
N LEU A 63 1.18 -6.79 2.57
CA LEU A 63 0.64 -5.76 3.46
C LEU A 63 -0.20 -4.72 2.73
N PHE A 64 0.21 -4.34 1.51
CA PHE A 64 -0.58 -3.44 0.68
C PHE A 64 -1.94 -4.07 0.29
N ILE A 65 -1.96 -5.35 -0.08
CA ILE A 65 -3.20 -6.07 -0.39
C ILE A 65 -4.09 -6.18 0.86
N GLU A 66 -3.53 -6.53 2.01
CA GLU A 66 -4.26 -6.57 3.28
C GLU A 66 -4.88 -5.21 3.64
N TYR A 67 -4.15 -4.11 3.38
CA TYR A 67 -4.69 -2.75 3.54
C TYR A 67 -5.86 -2.49 2.59
N LEU A 68 -5.76 -2.89 1.32
CA LEU A 68 -6.86 -2.74 0.37
C LEU A 68 -8.08 -3.56 0.78
N GLU A 69 -7.89 -4.81 1.19
CA GLU A 69 -8.99 -5.66 1.68
C GLU A 69 -9.66 -5.03 2.90
N ALA A 70 -8.89 -4.57 3.89
CA ALA A 70 -9.41 -3.90 5.07
C ALA A 70 -10.16 -2.58 4.73
N SER A 71 -9.72 -1.87 3.69
CA SER A 71 -10.34 -0.62 3.23
C SER A 71 -11.58 -0.85 2.36
N LEU A 72 -11.70 -2.01 1.70
CA LEU A 72 -12.84 -2.41 0.87
C LEU A 72 -13.96 -3.12 1.66
N VAL A 73 -13.63 -3.75 2.78
CA VAL A 73 -14.59 -4.48 3.64
C VAL A 73 -15.69 -3.62 4.28
N PRO A 74 -15.55 -2.30 4.55
CA PRO A 74 -16.66 -1.50 5.09
C PRO A 74 -17.85 -1.36 4.12
N ASP A 75 -17.61 -1.43 2.80
CA ASP A 75 -18.65 -1.19 1.79
C ASP A 75 -19.54 -2.42 1.55
N MET A 76 -19.01 -3.64 1.63
CA MET A 76 -19.80 -4.87 1.46
C MET A 76 -20.81 -5.12 2.60
N ALA A 77 -20.54 -4.63 3.81
CA ALA A 77 -21.49 -4.70 4.92
C ALA A 77 -22.69 -3.76 4.72
N ALA A 78 -22.55 -2.69 3.92
CA ALA A 78 -23.64 -1.76 3.62
C ALA A 78 -24.61 -2.31 2.55
N TYR A 79 -24.18 -3.24 1.69
CA TYR A 79 -25.01 -3.80 0.61
C TYR A 79 -25.77 -5.10 0.95
N THR A 80 -25.72 -5.58 2.20
CA THR A 80 -26.44 -6.81 2.61
C THR A 80 -27.77 -6.55 3.34
N ILE A 81 -28.25 -5.30 3.38
CA ILE A 81 -29.61 -4.98 3.85
C ILE A 81 -30.25 -4.01 2.86
N HIS A 82 -30.84 -4.52 1.78
CA HIS A 82 -32.03 -3.98 1.13
C HIS A 82 -32.69 -5.03 0.23
#